data_AF-A0A2E4HLI8-F1
#
_entry.id   AF-A0A2E4HLI8-F1
#
_cell.length_a   1.000
_cell.length_b   1.000
_cell.length_c   1.000
_cell.angle_alpha   90.00
_cell.angle_beta   90.00
_cell.angle_gamma   90.00
#
_symmetry.space_group_name_H-M   'P 1'
#
loop_
_entity.id
_entity.type
_entity.pdbx_description
1 polymer ?
#
loop_
_entity_poly.entity_id
_entity_poly.type
_entity_poly.pdbx_seq_one_letter_code
_entity_poly.pdbx_strand_id
1 'polypeptide(L)'
;MNHYVMDYETLVNCFVAVFKHYKSEETKVFVVHELRNDYNEFTQFLKHNIDNREWHISYNGLAFDAQVTHYIIKNHEILKNLSPQLIAHDIYNYAQKCI
;
A
#
# COMPACT_ATOMS: atom_id res chain seq x y z
N MET A 1 -1.87 -9.20 -18.41
CA MET A 1 -2.25 -8.03 -17.62
C MET A 1 -2.74 -8.56 -16.29
N ASN A 2 -2.00 -8.29 -15.22
CA ASN A 2 -2.38 -8.73 -13.89
C ASN A 2 -3.19 -7.61 -13.23
N HIS A 3 -4.33 -7.95 -12.65
CA HIS A 3 -5.15 -7.00 -11.88
C HIS A 3 -5.35 -7.58 -10.49
N TYR A 4 -5.48 -6.70 -9.51
CA TYR A 4 -5.52 -7.11 -8.13
C TYR A 4 -6.75 -6.53 -7.45
N VAL A 5 -7.50 -7.39 -6.76
CA VAL A 5 -8.42 -6.95 -5.72
C VAL A 5 -7.57 -6.64 -4.50
N MET A 6 -7.74 -5.45 -3.92
CA MET A 6 -6.89 -5.00 -2.82
C MET A 6 -7.68 -4.46 -1.64
N ASP A 7 -7.00 -4.42 -0.50
CA ASP A 7 -7.47 -3.80 0.73
C ASP A 7 -6.29 -3.40 1.61
N TYR A 8 -6.44 -2.30 2.35
CA TYR A 8 -5.41 -1.75 3.25
C TYR A 8 -5.90 -1.68 4.69
N GLU A 9 -5.02 -2.07 5.61
CA GLU A 9 -5.21 -1.86 7.04
C GLU A 9 -4.20 -0.86 7.57
N THR A 10 -4.68 0.19 8.25
CA THR A 10 -3.86 1.29 8.77
C THR A 10 -3.99 1.39 10.29
N LEU A 11 -3.06 0.79 11.00
CA LEU A 11 -2.91 0.90 12.45
C LEU A 11 -1.78 1.90 12.76
N VAL A 12 -1.81 2.52 13.94
CA VAL A 12 -0.88 3.62 14.33
C VAL A 12 0.60 3.28 14.17
N ASN A 13 0.98 2.01 14.25
CA ASN A 13 2.34 1.50 14.12
C ASN A 13 2.47 0.34 13.12
N CYS A 14 1.40 0.00 12.38
CA CYS A 14 1.40 -1.12 11.44
C CYS A 14 0.56 -0.77 10.20
N PHE A 15 1.16 -0.94 9.03
CA PHE A 15 0.45 -0.87 7.76
C PHE A 15 0.48 -2.24 7.09
N VAL A 16 -0.66 -2.70 6.60
CA VAL A 16 -0.77 -3.96 5.84
C VAL A 16 -1.48 -3.69 4.52
N ALA A 17 -0.88 -4.16 3.43
CA ALA A 17 -1.45 -4.11 2.11
C ALA A 17 -1.62 -5.52 1.54
N VAL A 18 -2.85 -5.87 1.16
CA VAL A 18 -3.17 -7.18 0.58
C VAL A 18 -3.63 -7.01 -0.85
N PHE A 19 -3.11 -7.85 -1.75
CA PHE A 19 -3.46 -7.89 -3.16
C PHE A 19 -3.74 -9.32 -3.60
N LYS A 20 -4.99 -9.64 -3.93
CA LYS A 20 -5.38 -10.92 -4.52
C LYS A 20 -5.53 -10.76 -6.03
N HIS A 21 -4.83 -11.59 -6.80
CA HIS A 21 -4.97 -11.58 -8.25
C HIS A 21 -6.41 -11.90 -8.67
N TYR A 22 -6.98 -11.13 -9.60
CA TYR A 22 -8.40 -11.21 -9.94
C TYR A 22 -8.86 -12.53 -10.59
N LYS A 23 -7.93 -13.37 -11.05
CA LYS A 23 -8.20 -14.63 -11.77
C LYS A 23 -7.51 -15.87 -11.22
N SER A 24 -6.60 -15.70 -10.26
CA SER A 24 -5.81 -16.82 -9.71
C SER A 24 -5.81 -16.74 -8.20
N GLU A 25 -5.29 -17.78 -7.55
CA GLU A 25 -5.14 -17.81 -6.10
C GLU A 25 -3.89 -17.07 -5.61
N GLU A 26 -3.17 -16.36 -6.49
CA GLU A 26 -2.02 -15.57 -6.09
C GLU A 26 -2.44 -14.45 -5.14
N THR A 27 -1.78 -14.40 -3.98
CA THR A 27 -1.96 -13.34 -2.99
C THR A 27 -0.60 -12.75 -2.65
N LYS A 28 -0.48 -11.43 -2.72
CA LYS A 28 0.67 -10.67 -2.23
C LYS A 28 0.24 -9.93 -0.97
N VAL A 29 1.07 -10.03 0.08
CA VAL A 29 0.84 -9.36 1.35
C VAL A 29 2.12 -8.62 1.72
N PHE A 30 1.99 -7.32 1.94
CA PHE A 30 3.07 -6.46 2.38
C PHE A 30 2.75 -5.92 3.78
N VAL A 31 3.74 -5.95 4.66
CA VAL A 31 3.62 -5.46 6.04
C VAL A 31 4.71 -4.43 6.29
N VAL A 32 4.34 -3.30 6.88
CA VAL A 32 5.26 -2.29 7.38
C VAL A 32 5.03 -2.14 8.87
N HIS A 33 5.94 -2.71 9.65
CA HIS A 33 5.94 -2.76 11.10
C HIS A 33 7.40 -2.95 11.58
N GLU A 34 7.68 -2.67 12.86
CA GLU A 34 9.01 -2.88 13.46
C GLU A 34 9.60 -4.27 13.21
N LEU A 35 8.75 -5.29 13.25
CA LEU A 35 9.15 -6.70 13.13
C LEU A 35 9.17 -7.23 11.68
N ARG A 36 8.60 -6.48 10.71
CA ARG A 36 8.55 -6.84 9.30
C ARG A 36 8.36 -5.59 8.46
N ASN A 37 9.33 -5.30 7.60
CA ASN A 37 9.34 -4.10 6.78
C ASN A 37 9.47 -4.45 5.29
N ASP A 38 8.32 -4.60 4.63
CA ASP A 38 8.23 -4.88 3.20
C ASP A 38 8.02 -3.59 2.37
N TYR A 39 8.36 -2.41 2.90
CA TYR A 39 8.05 -1.13 2.26
C TYR A 39 8.68 -1.00 0.86
N ASN A 40 9.93 -1.47 0.70
CA ASN A 40 10.63 -1.41 -0.58
C ASN A 40 10.02 -2.37 -1.61
N GLU A 41 9.69 -3.59 -1.21
CA GLU A 41 9.03 -4.59 -2.04
C GLU A 41 7.64 -4.11 -2.45
N PHE A 42 6.90 -3.50 -1.52
CA PHE A 42 5.58 -2.92 -1.77
C PHE A 42 5.64 -1.81 -2.80
N THR A 43 6.54 -0.84 -2.63
CA THR A 43 6.66 0.29 -3.56
C THR A 43 7.20 -0.12 -4.93
N GLN A 44 8.08 -1.13 -4.98
CA GLN A 44 8.49 -1.76 -6.25
C GLN A 44 7.30 -2.45 -6.94
N PHE A 45 6.43 -3.12 -6.18
CA PHE A 45 5.21 -3.72 -6.72
C PHE A 45 4.25 -2.66 -7.29
N LEU A 46 4.02 -1.56 -6.57
CA LEU A 46 3.21 -0.44 -7.07
C LEU A 46 3.80 0.15 -8.36
N LYS A 47 5.12 0.35 -8.41
CA LYS A 47 5.82 0.82 -9.61
C LYS A 47 5.64 -0.14 -10.78
N HIS A 48 5.79 -1.44 -10.54
CA HIS A 48 5.54 -2.46 -11.55
C HIS A 48 4.12 -2.39 -12.10
N ASN A 49 3.11 -2.21 -11.22
CA ASN A 49 1.73 -2.10 -11.67
C ASN A 49 1.51 -0.87 -12.56
N ILE A 50 2.10 0.28 -12.18
CA ILE A 50 2.04 1.51 -12.99
C ILE A 50 2.67 1.29 -14.37
N ASP A 51 3.90 0.75 -14.41
CA ASP A 51 4.66 0.54 -15.64
C ASP A 51 3.93 -0.44 -16.59
N ASN A 52 3.18 -1.41 -16.05
CA ASN A 52 2.42 -2.40 -16.81
C ASN A 52 0.92 -2.08 -17.00
N ARG A 53 0.46 -0.89 -16.58
CA ARG A 53 -0.96 -0.47 -16.64
C ARG A 53 -1.90 -1.48 -15.99
N GLU A 54 -1.46 -2.01 -14.86
CA GLU A 54 -2.22 -2.91 -14.01
C GLU A 54 -3.12 -2.10 -13.09
N TRP A 55 -4.26 -2.70 -12.71
CA TRP A 55 -5.34 -2.00 -12.04
C TRP A 55 -5.57 -2.64 -10.69
N HIS A 56 -5.90 -1.79 -9.72
CA HIS A 56 -6.34 -2.19 -8.40
C HIS A 56 -7.85 -1.99 -8.29
N ILE A 57 -8.53 -3.00 -7.76
CA ILE A 57 -9.97 -3.04 -7.57
C ILE A 57 -10.19 -3.09 -6.05
N SER A 58 -10.88 -2.12 -5.49
CA SER A 58 -11.20 -2.14 -4.06
C SER A 58 -12.60 -1.60 -3.79
N TYR A 59 -13.11 -1.91 -2.60
CA TYR A 59 -14.42 -1.48 -2.16
C TYR A 59 -14.34 -0.09 -1.53
N ASN A 60 -15.10 0.88 -2.04
CA ASN A 60 -15.01 2.30 -1.65
C ASN A 60 -13.61 2.94 -1.78
N GLY A 61 -12.68 2.30 -2.48
CA GLY A 61 -11.28 2.73 -2.43
C GLY A 61 -10.93 4.05 -3.09
N LEU A 62 -11.80 4.63 -3.93
CA LEU A 62 -11.55 6.00 -4.42
C LEU A 62 -11.43 7.01 -3.26
N ALA A 63 -12.21 6.79 -2.20
CA ALA A 63 -12.25 7.64 -1.02
C ALA A 63 -11.15 7.32 0.00
N PHE A 64 -10.62 6.09 -0.02
CA PHE A 64 -9.64 5.60 0.96
C PHE A 64 -8.38 5.01 0.29
N ASP A 65 -8.41 3.77 -0.20
CA ASP A 65 -7.21 3.06 -0.66
C ASP A 65 -6.42 3.84 -1.70
N ALA A 66 -7.11 4.38 -2.71
CA ALA A 66 -6.48 5.15 -3.79
C ALA A 66 -5.81 6.43 -3.27
N GLN A 67 -6.38 7.07 -2.24
CA GLN A 67 -5.76 8.23 -1.60
C GLN A 67 -4.49 7.82 -0.86
N VAL A 68 -4.55 6.72 -0.10
CA VAL A 68 -3.40 6.17 0.62
C VAL A 68 -2.30 5.72 -0.35
N THR A 69 -2.63 4.99 -1.41
CA THR A 69 -1.69 4.59 -2.47
C THR A 69 -1.03 5.80 -3.12
N HIS A 70 -1.82 6.81 -3.49
CA HIS A 70 -1.31 8.03 -4.09
C HIS A 70 -0.39 8.80 -3.14
N TYR A 71 -0.74 8.88 -1.85
CA TYR A 71 0.10 9.49 -0.82
C TYR A 71 1.45 8.78 -0.71
N ILE A 72 1.45 7.45 -0.66
CA ILE A 72 2.67 6.64 -0.54
C ILE A 72 3.56 6.84 -1.77
N ILE A 73 2.99 6.80 -2.98
CA ILE A 73 3.75 7.03 -4.23
C ILE A 73 4.35 8.44 -4.26
N LYS A 74 3.54 9.46 -3.93
CA LYS A 74 3.96 10.87 -3.97
C LYS A 74 5.07 11.18 -2.97
N ASN A 75 5.05 10.54 -1.80
CA ASN A 75 6.01 10.78 -0.72
C ASN A 75 7.09 9.71 -0.61
N HIS A 76 7.21 8.81 -1.59
CA HIS A 76 8.13 7.67 -1.55
C HIS A 76 9.58 8.06 -1.21
N GLU A 77 10.08 9.15 -1.80
CA GLU A 77 11.45 9.62 -1.59
C GLU A 77 11.75 10.00 -0.12
N ILE A 78 10.73 10.44 0.62
CA ILE A 78 10.84 10.76 2.05
C ILE A 78 10.64 9.47 2.86
N LEU A 79 9.54 8.77 2.62
CA LEU A 79 9.13 7.59 3.37
C LEU A 79 10.18 6.48 3.36
N LYS A 80 10.85 6.23 2.22
CA LYS A 80 11.89 5.17 2.11
C LYS A 80 13.09 5.35 3.05
N ASN A 81 13.29 6.55 3.59
CA ASN A 81 14.40 6.88 4.49
C ASN A 81 13.99 6.85 5.97
N LEU A 82 12.72 6.56 6.28
CA LEU A 82 12.21 6.47 7.65
C LEU A 82 12.30 5.04 8.20
N SER A 83 12.23 4.89 9.52
CA SER A 83 12.04 3.58 10.15
C SER A 83 10.63 3.04 9.84
N PRO A 84 10.40 1.71 9.80
CA PRO A 84 9.10 1.15 9.46
C PRO A 84 7.96 1.64 10.38
N GLN A 85 8.25 1.88 11.66
CA GLN A 85 7.28 2.44 12.60
C GLN A 85 6.86 3.86 12.22
N LEU A 86 7.82 4.70 11.82
CA LEU A 86 7.54 6.06 11.37
C LEU A 86 6.81 6.06 10.04
N ILE A 87 7.13 5.15 9.12
CA ILE A 87 6.39 4.96 7.86
C ILE A 87 4.93 4.61 8.15
N ALA A 88 4.69 3.58 8.97
CA ALA A 88 3.34 3.13 9.31
C ALA A 88 2.54 4.23 10.03
N HIS A 89 3.18 4.96 10.96
CA HIS A 89 2.57 6.08 11.66
C HIS A 89 2.21 7.24 10.73
N ASP A 90 3.08 7.57 9.78
CA ASP A 90 2.85 8.63 8.81
C ASP A 90 1.70 8.27 7.86
N ILE A 91 1.67 7.02 7.36
CA ILE A 91 0.55 6.49 6.56
C ILE A 91 -0.76 6.53 7.37
N TYR A 92 -0.74 6.09 8.63
CA TYR A 92 -1.89 6.15 9.52
C TYR A 92 -2.41 7.58 9.66
N ASN A 93 -1.54 8.54 9.93
CA ASN A 93 -1.92 9.95 10.08
C ASN A 93 -2.55 10.54 8.81
N TYR A 94 -2.12 10.10 7.63
CA TYR A 94 -2.77 10.47 6.39
C TYR A 94 -4.12 9.77 6.21
N ALA A 95 -4.19 8.46 6.50
CA ALA A 95 -5.40 7.67 6.40
C ALA A 95 -6.54 8.20 7.30
N GLN A 96 -6.23 8.73 8.48
CA GLN A 96 -7.24 9.38 9.36
C GLN A 96 -7.88 10.65 8.77
N LYS A 97 -7.32 11.21 7.69
CA LYS A 97 -7.89 12.34 6.95
C LYS A 97 -8.72 11.89 5.75
N CYS A 98 -8.66 10.60 5.42
CA CYS A 98 -9.54 9.98 4.43
C CYS A 98 -10.92 9.72 5.06
N ILE A 99 -11.87 9.36 4.21
CA ILE A 99 -13.32 9.41 4.49
C ILE A 99 -13.78 8.19 5.30
#